data_AF-A0A1X7T959-F1
#
_entry.id   AF-A0A1X7T959-F1
#
_cell.length_a   1.000
_cell.length_b   1.000
_cell.length_c   1.000
_cell.angle_alpha   90.00
_cell.angle_beta   90.00
_cell.angle_gamma   90.00
#
_symmetry.space_group_name_H-M   'P 1'
#
loop_
_entity.id
_entity.type
_entity.pdbx_description
1 polymer ?
#
loop_
_entity_poly.entity_id
_entity_poly.type
_entity_poly.pdbx_seq_one_letter_code
_entity_poly.pdbx_strand_id
1 'polypeptide(L)'
;MNAPIDNRQEHLDLLCFPTLFPTGQYGEHQSRQSFPAQTLSFSEYIKSRLLNKDFRFCRNHSYCLHYYRLKINKALKTGIYNLLKTTRQRWSNCW
;
A
#
# COMPACT_ATOMS: atom_id res chain seq x y z
N MET A 1 -11.98 -5.69 -22.77
CA MET A 1 -12.53 -6.16 -21.48
C MET A 1 -11.66 -5.58 -20.37
N ASN A 2 -12.03 -4.42 -19.83
CA ASN A 2 -11.27 -3.73 -18.78
C ASN A 2 -11.77 -4.21 -17.41
N ALA A 3 -11.35 -5.38 -16.97
CA ALA A 3 -11.31 -5.61 -15.53
C ALA A 3 -10.14 -4.78 -14.99
N PRO A 4 -10.33 -3.86 -14.04
CA PRO A 4 -9.20 -3.23 -13.38
C PRO A 4 -8.35 -4.36 -12.78
N ILE A 5 -7.09 -4.44 -13.21
CA ILE A 5 -6.13 -5.46 -12.74
C ILE A 5 -6.05 -5.50 -11.20
N ASP A 6 -6.43 -4.40 -10.55
CA ASP A 6 -6.67 -4.33 -9.11
C ASP A 6 -8.18 -4.25 -8.83
N ASN A 7 -8.82 -5.40 -8.58
CA ASN A 7 -10.20 -5.51 -8.10
C ASN A 7 -10.25 -5.67 -6.57
N ARG A 8 -9.23 -5.19 -5.86
CA ARG A 8 -9.24 -5.22 -4.39
C ARG A 8 -10.28 -4.22 -3.91
N GLN A 9 -11.14 -4.69 -3.03
CA GLN A 9 -12.16 -3.86 -2.41
C GLN A 9 -11.50 -2.72 -1.63
N GLU A 10 -12.01 -1.50 -1.76
CA GLU A 10 -11.45 -0.29 -1.12
C GLU A 10 -11.34 -0.40 0.41
N HIS A 11 -12.13 -1.30 1.00
CA HIS A 11 -12.23 -1.54 2.44
C HIS A 11 -11.61 -2.88 2.88
N LEU A 12 -10.75 -3.48 2.06
CA LEU A 12 -10.17 -4.80 2.35
C LEU A 12 -9.40 -4.81 3.68
N ASP A 13 -8.66 -3.75 3.98
CA ASP A 13 -7.93 -3.59 5.22
C ASP A 13 -8.88 -3.52 6.45
N LEU A 14 -10.01 -2.83 6.31
CA LEU A 14 -11.03 -2.74 7.36
C LEU A 14 -11.65 -4.11 7.67
N LEU A 15 -11.90 -4.91 6.62
CA LEU A 15 -12.44 -6.26 6.75
C LEU A 15 -11.41 -7.26 7.30
N CYS A 16 -10.14 -7.13 6.90
CA CYS A 16 -9.07 -8.01 7.39
C CYS A 16 -8.63 -7.70 8.82
N PHE A 17 -8.83 -6.47 9.30
CA PHE A 17 -8.37 -6.01 10.61
C PHE A 17 -9.49 -5.35 11.45
N PRO A 18 -10.60 -6.06 11.74
CA PRO A 18 -11.75 -5.48 12.44
C PRO A 18 -11.41 -5.00 13.86
N THR A 19 -10.43 -5.63 14.52
CA THR A 19 -9.95 -5.19 15.84
C THR A 19 -9.19 -3.87 15.82
N LEU A 20 -8.56 -3.53 14.68
CA LEU A 20 -7.83 -2.27 14.49
C LEU A 20 -8.76 -1.16 14.01
N PHE A 21 -9.80 -1.53 13.27
CA PHE A 21 -10.78 -0.61 12.71
C PHE A 21 -12.21 -1.00 13.13
N PRO A 22 -12.54 -0.89 14.43
CA PRO A 22 -13.84 -1.35 14.94
C PRO A 22 -15.03 -0.56 14.36
N THR A 23 -14.79 0.68 13.92
CA THR A 23 -15.81 1.53 13.29
C THR A 23 -15.86 1.36 11.77
N GLY A 24 -15.01 0.52 11.17
CA GLY A 24 -14.90 0.41 9.71
C GLY A 24 -14.47 1.71 9.03
N GLN A 25 -13.78 2.60 9.75
CA GLN A 25 -13.30 3.87 9.24
C GLN A 25 -11.79 3.98 9.36
N TYR A 26 -11.25 4.93 8.60
CA TYR A 26 -9.85 5.34 8.51
C TYR A 26 -8.90 4.31 7.90
N GLY A 27 -9.42 3.52 6.97
CA GLY A 27 -8.65 2.58 6.17
C GLY A 27 -7.66 3.27 5.23
N GLU A 28 -6.89 2.44 4.54
CA GLU A 28 -5.82 2.85 3.63
C GLU A 28 -6.31 3.79 2.54
N HIS A 29 -7.41 3.42 1.89
CA HIS A 29 -7.96 4.09 0.71
C HIS A 29 -9.02 5.15 1.04
N GLN A 30 -9.38 5.34 2.31
CA GLN A 30 -10.37 6.35 2.67
C GLN A 30 -9.87 7.76 2.30
N SER A 31 -10.73 8.50 1.60
CA SER A 31 -10.51 9.90 1.27
C SER A 31 -10.35 10.73 2.54
N ARG A 32 -9.17 11.32 2.72
CA ARG A 32 -8.82 12.22 3.82
C ARG A 32 -8.98 13.68 3.38
N GLN A 33 -10.17 14.03 2.87
CA GLN A 33 -10.49 15.38 2.37
C GLN A 33 -10.83 16.38 3.48
N SER A 34 -10.91 15.95 4.75
CA SER A 34 -11.41 16.79 5.84
C SER A 34 -10.38 17.78 6.41
N PHE A 35 -9.11 17.76 5.97
CA PHE A 35 -8.10 18.74 6.38
C PHE A 35 -7.62 19.54 5.17
N PRO A 36 -7.70 20.89 5.19
CA PRO A 36 -7.46 21.73 4.01
C PRO A 36 -6.01 21.79 3.53
N ALA A 37 -5.08 21.00 4.08
CA ALA A 37 -3.65 21.18 3.83
C ALA A 37 -2.83 19.92 3.47
N GLN A 38 -3.34 18.69 3.55
CA GLN A 38 -2.45 17.55 3.27
C GLN A 38 -3.16 16.26 2.86
N THR A 39 -3.11 15.95 1.56
CA THR A 39 -3.27 14.58 1.09
C THR A 39 -2.06 13.78 1.57
N LEU A 40 -2.15 13.14 2.74
CA LEU A 40 -1.11 12.24 3.24
C LEU A 40 -0.82 11.18 2.18
N SER A 41 0.44 11.08 1.76
CA SER A 41 0.87 10.00 0.87
C SER A 41 0.63 8.66 1.56
N PHE A 42 0.50 7.60 0.77
CA PHE A 42 0.35 6.24 1.29
C PHE A 42 1.49 5.87 2.27
N SER A 43 2.71 6.35 2.02
CA SER A 43 3.85 6.09 2.90
C SER A 43 3.73 6.81 4.26
N GLU A 44 3.19 8.03 4.27
CA GLU A 44 2.99 8.80 5.49
C GLU A 44 1.80 8.26 6.28
N TYR A 45 0.77 7.76 5.60
CA TYR A 45 -0.31 7.02 6.24
C TYR A 45 0.19 5.77 6.97
N ILE A 46 1.00 4.93 6.32
CA ILE A 46 1.56 3.74 6.97
C ILE A 46 2.42 4.14 8.18
N LYS A 47 3.27 5.15 8.03
CA LYS A 47 4.10 5.67 9.12
C LYS A 47 3.25 6.19 10.29
N SER A 48 2.18 6.93 10.02
CA SER A 48 1.33 7.49 11.09
C SER A 48 0.55 6.41 11.85
N ARG A 49 0.27 5.26 11.22
CA ARG A 49 -0.29 4.08 11.88
C ARG A 49 0.73 3.31 12.69
N LEU A 50 1.90 3.04 12.14
CA LEU A 50 2.94 2.27 12.83
C LEU A 50 3.61 3.04 13.97
N LEU A 51 3.75 4.37 13.84
CA LEU A 51 4.32 5.27 14.83
C LEU A 51 3.24 5.95 15.70
N ASN A 52 2.01 5.46 15.64
CA ASN A 52 0.92 6.01 16.44
C ASN A 52 1.20 5.81 17.93
N LYS A 53 0.70 6.73 18.77
CA LYS A 53 0.68 6.55 20.24
C LYS A 53 -0.14 5.32 20.63
N ASP A 54 -1.15 4.98 19.84
CA ASP A 54 -1.91 3.75 19.97
C ASP A 54 -1.10 2.54 19.48
N PHE A 55 -0.57 1.78 20.44
CA PHE A 55 0.26 0.61 20.17
C PHE A 55 -0.49 -0.55 19.51
N ARG A 56 -1.83 -0.52 19.38
CA ARG A 56 -2.59 -1.61 18.74
C ARG A 56 -2.13 -1.88 17.31
N PHE A 57 -1.80 -0.82 16.57
CA PHE A 57 -1.35 -0.93 15.17
C PHE A 57 0.05 -1.54 15.06
N CYS A 58 1.00 -1.16 15.93
CA CYS A 58 2.36 -1.71 15.88
C CYS A 58 2.51 -3.09 16.56
N ARG A 59 1.60 -3.47 17.46
CA ARG A 59 1.59 -4.79 18.11
C ARG A 59 0.83 -5.85 17.32
N ASN A 60 0.00 -5.45 16.36
CA ASN A 60 -0.72 -6.41 15.53
C ASN A 60 0.22 -7.01 14.48
N HIS A 61 0.69 -8.23 14.74
CA HIS A 61 1.65 -8.93 13.89
C HIS A 61 1.15 -9.09 12.45
N SER A 62 -0.11 -9.49 12.26
CA SER A 62 -0.72 -9.66 10.94
C SER A 62 -0.73 -8.35 10.14
N TYR A 63 -1.00 -7.23 10.81
CA TYR A 63 -0.99 -5.90 10.21
C TYR A 63 0.43 -5.43 9.85
N CYS A 64 1.41 -5.66 10.72
CA CYS A 64 2.81 -5.36 10.40
C CYS A 64 3.33 -6.22 9.24
N LEU A 65 3.01 -7.52 9.24
CA LEU A 65 3.35 -8.44 8.14
C LEU A 65 2.69 -8.03 6.83
N HIS A 66 1.45 -7.54 6.88
CA HIS A 66 0.75 -7.02 5.71
C HIS A 66 1.55 -5.88 5.04
N TYR A 67 1.95 -4.86 5.79
CA TYR A 67 2.75 -3.76 5.22
C TYR A 67 4.16 -4.17 4.80
N TYR A 68 4.78 -5.08 5.54
CA TYR A 68 6.07 -5.64 5.14
C TYR A 68 5.97 -6.35 3.78
N ARG A 69 4.93 -7.15 3.58
CA ARG A 69 4.63 -7.80 2.30
C ARG A 69 4.38 -6.78 1.19
N LEU A 70 3.62 -5.72 1.45
CA LEU A 70 3.40 -4.64 0.48
C LEU A 70 4.71 -3.95 0.08
N LYS A 71 5.60 -3.69 1.03
CA LYS A 71 6.93 -3.10 0.78
C LYS A 71 7.77 -3.99 -0.14
N ILE A 72 7.85 -5.30 0.15
CA ILE A 72 8.59 -6.26 -0.69
C ILE A 72 7.98 -6.32 -2.09
N ASN A 73 6.66 -6.47 -2.19
CA ASN A 73 5.98 -6.54 -3.48
C ASN A 73 6.20 -5.29 -4.34
N LYS A 74 6.25 -4.11 -3.73
CA LYS A 74 6.57 -2.86 -4.43
C LYS A 74 8.00 -2.91 -4.99
N ALA A 75 8.98 -3.30 -4.16
CA ALA A 75 10.37 -3.41 -4.59
C ALA A 75 10.55 -4.43 -5.73
N LEU A 76 9.90 -5.60 -5.62
CA LEU A 76 9.93 -6.63 -6.66
C LEU A 76 9.31 -6.13 -7.97
N LYS A 77 8.13 -5.48 -7.92
CA LYS A 77 7.49 -4.90 -9.11
C LYS A 77 8.41 -3.88 -9.80
N THR A 78 9.02 -2.98 -9.03
CA THR A 78 9.96 -1.99 -9.57
C THR A 78 11.20 -2.66 -10.16
N GLY A 79 11.76 -3.68 -9.49
CA GLY A 79 12.91 -4.44 -9.99
C GLY A 79 12.63 -5.15 -11.30
N ILE A 80 11.52 -5.88 -11.39
CA ILE A 80 11.08 -6.57 -12.61
C ILE A 80 10.86 -5.57 -13.75
N TYR A 81 10.16 -4.46 -13.49
CA TYR A 81 9.93 -3.43 -14.51
C TYR A 81 11.26 -2.85 -15.05
N ASN A 82 12.19 -2.51 -14.16
CA ASN A 82 13.48 -1.96 -14.56
C ASN A 82 14.32 -2.97 -15.36
N LEU A 83 14.31 -4.24 -14.97
CA LEU A 83 15.00 -5.32 -15.69
C LEU A 83 14.42 -5.50 -17.10
N LEU A 84 13.09 -5.55 -17.22
CA LEU A 84 12.42 -5.68 -18.53
C LEU A 84 12.64 -4.46 -19.41
N LYS A 85 12.64 -3.25 -18.83
CA LYS A 85 12.89 -2.00 -19.55
C LYS A 85 14.32 -1.94 -20.11
N THR A 86 15.31 -2.25 -19.28
CA THR A 86 16.73 -2.20 -19.65
C THR A 86 17.11 -3.27 -20.66
N THR A 87 16.60 -4.50 -20.50
CA THR A 87 16.79 -5.56 -21.51
C THR A 87 16.21 -5.12 -22.85
N ARG A 88 14.95 -4.65 -22.92
CA ARG A 88 14.35 -4.14 -24.17
C ARG A 88 15.19 -3.04 -24.83
N GLN A 89 15.66 -2.06 -24.08
CA GLN A 89 16.52 -0.98 -24.61
C GLN A 89 17.83 -1.52 -25.19
N ARG A 90 18.43 -2.53 -24.54
CA ARG A 90 19.67 -3.16 -25.00
C ARG A 90 19.48 -3.92 -26.32
N TRP A 91 18.37 -4.65 -26.47
CA TRP A 91 18.04 -5.32 -27.73
C TRP A 91 17.75 -4.32 -28.86
N SER A 92 17.11 -3.18 -28.58
CA SER A 92 16.88 -2.13 -29.58
C SER A 92 18.14 -1.40 -30.05
N ASN A 93 19.24 -1.45 -29.29
CA ASN A 93 20.53 -0.82 -29.66
C ASN A 93 21.49 -1.79 -30.35
N CYS A 94 21.11 -3.06 -30.52
CA CYS A 94 21.89 -4.10 -31.20
C CYS A 94 21.40 -4.39 -32.63
N TRP A 95 20.41 -3.62 -33.10
CA TRP A 95 19.92 -3.55 -34.48
C TRP A 95 20.02 -2.09 -34.95
#